data_AF-A0A542SZC8-F1
#
_entry.id   AF-A0A542SZC8-F1
#
_cell.length_a   1.000
_cell.length_b   1.000
_cell.length_c   1.000
_cell.angle_alpha   90.00
_cell.angle_beta   90.00
_cell.angle_gamma   90.00
#
_symmetry.space_group_name_H-M   'P 1'
#
loop_
_entity.id
_entity.type
_entity.pdbx_description
1 polymer ?
#
loop_
_entity_poly.entity_id
_entity_poly.type
_entity_poly.pdbx_seq_one_letter_code
_entity_poly.pdbx_strand_id
1 'polypeptide(L)'
;MNAATLLTRLYPPAVRERWGEDIHHEVSAAGIRCWPDTLAGAARLWLHPGDWPETSSGQTRRVLTVALFALTAATALLLRSAEPSTTLTADIHHPPTSLWPVPLLLGIALAAPLPPLSGSALRGLTAAAVRTLAAPTAAVVALCLTAWSGITEHLTGFADAAAVTSYWLTLGFLALRLCILVARISRTAHLPSTRRLSTALLCIGTGLTLAASQNLLAALHTAVSPGSLAESTALGLLAATALSAGRDLRRNRA
;
A
#
# COMPACT_ATOMS: atom_id res chain seq x y z
N MET A 1 9.55 -21.72 10.05
CA MET A 1 9.19 -20.48 10.79
C MET A 1 7.99 -20.83 11.67
N ASN A 2 8.05 -20.63 12.99
CA ASN A 2 6.95 -21.01 13.90
C ASN A 2 5.77 -20.03 13.75
N ALA A 3 4.55 -20.49 13.97
CA ALA A 3 3.34 -19.68 13.89
C ALA A 3 3.35 -18.50 14.88
N ALA A 4 3.88 -18.71 16.09
CA ALA A 4 4.08 -17.62 17.06
C ALA A 4 4.99 -16.52 16.50
N THR A 5 6.10 -16.90 15.86
CA THR A 5 7.00 -15.94 15.20
C THR A 5 6.31 -15.17 14.07
N LEU A 6 5.42 -15.83 13.31
CA LEU A 6 4.65 -15.18 12.25
C LEU A 6 3.67 -14.16 12.85
N LEU A 7 2.90 -14.56 13.87
CA LEU A 7 1.93 -13.69 14.54
C LEU A 7 2.59 -12.48 15.21
N THR A 8 3.70 -12.67 15.91
CA THR A 8 4.48 -11.56 16.49
C THR A 8 5.00 -10.60 15.42
N ARG A 9 5.33 -11.10 14.21
CA ARG A 9 5.78 -10.26 13.08
C ARG A 9 4.69 -9.37 12.50
N LEU A 10 3.40 -9.68 12.72
CA LEU A 10 2.28 -8.87 12.26
C LEU A 10 2.10 -7.58 13.08
N TYR A 11 2.59 -7.55 14.32
CA TYR A 11 2.55 -6.35 15.14
C TYR A 11 3.44 -5.23 14.57
N PRO A 12 3.06 -3.96 14.80
CA PRO A 12 3.89 -2.82 14.44
C PRO A 12 5.32 -2.95 14.98
N PRO A 13 6.36 -2.50 14.26
CA PRO A 13 7.75 -2.68 14.66
C PRO A 13 8.05 -2.21 16.10
N ALA A 14 7.51 -1.06 16.50
CA ALA A 14 7.73 -0.51 17.83
C ALA A 14 7.11 -1.37 18.95
N VAL A 15 5.94 -1.95 18.69
CA VAL A 15 5.27 -2.90 19.61
C VAL A 15 6.09 -4.19 19.70
N ARG A 16 6.57 -4.69 18.57
CA ARG A 16 7.41 -5.90 18.53
C ARG A 16 8.75 -5.71 19.25
N GLU A 17 9.38 -4.55 19.11
CA GLU A 17 10.64 -4.24 19.81
C GLU A 17 10.45 -4.20 21.33
N ARG A 18 9.31 -3.68 21.80
CA ARG A 18 9.05 -3.51 23.23
C ARG A 18 8.44 -4.74 23.91
N TRP A 19 7.53 -5.43 23.23
CA TRP A 19 6.69 -6.48 23.79
C TRP A 19 6.70 -7.78 22.96
N GLY A 20 7.55 -7.88 21.93
CA GLY A 20 7.52 -9.01 20.99
C GLY A 20 7.85 -10.35 21.64
N GLU A 21 8.78 -10.38 22.59
CA GLU A 21 9.13 -11.60 23.33
C GLU A 21 7.98 -12.08 24.21
N ASP A 22 7.32 -11.16 24.93
CA ASP A 22 6.16 -11.48 25.77
C ASP A 22 5.00 -12.02 24.92
N ILE A 23 4.68 -11.34 23.81
CA ILE A 23 3.65 -11.77 22.85
C ILE A 23 4.01 -13.15 22.26
N HIS A 24 5.27 -13.36 21.91
CA HIS A 24 5.72 -14.65 21.38
C HIS A 24 5.55 -15.77 22.41
N HIS A 25 5.93 -15.51 23.67
CA HIS A 25 5.79 -16.46 24.75
C HIS A 25 4.31 -16.81 25.00
N GLU A 26 3.45 -15.80 25.10
CA GLU A 26 2.02 -15.97 25.31
C GLU A 26 1.35 -16.76 24.17
N VAL A 27 1.65 -16.42 22.92
CA VAL A 27 1.12 -17.13 21.75
C VAL A 27 1.65 -18.57 21.68
N SER A 28 2.91 -18.78 22.05
CA SER A 28 3.50 -20.13 22.09
C SER A 28 2.88 -21.00 23.17
N ALA A 29 2.50 -20.42 24.32
CA ALA A 29 1.88 -21.11 25.44
C ALA A 29 0.38 -21.38 25.22
N ALA A 30 -0.35 -20.42 24.67
CA ALA A 30 -1.80 -20.54 24.43
C ALA A 30 -2.16 -21.32 23.15
N GLY A 31 -1.22 -21.45 22.22
CA GLY A 31 -1.39 -22.24 20.99
C GLY A 31 -2.39 -21.62 20.01
N ILE A 32 -3.04 -22.45 19.19
CA ILE A 32 -3.88 -22.00 18.06
C ILE A 32 -5.12 -21.21 18.51
N ARG A 33 -5.62 -21.45 19.73
CA ARG A 33 -6.86 -20.84 20.23
C ARG A 33 -6.76 -19.32 20.38
N CYS A 34 -5.58 -18.77 20.67
CA CYS A 34 -5.39 -17.33 20.83
C CYS A 34 -5.15 -16.59 19.50
N TRP A 35 -4.97 -17.31 18.38
CA TRP A 35 -4.59 -16.69 17.11
C TRP A 35 -5.58 -15.61 16.64
N PRO A 36 -6.91 -15.82 16.69
CA PRO A 36 -7.86 -14.78 16.28
C PRO A 36 -7.71 -13.51 17.11
N ASP A 37 -7.54 -13.64 18.43
CA ASP A 37 -7.38 -12.51 19.35
C ASP A 37 -6.04 -11.79 19.12
N THR A 38 -4.96 -12.54 18.88
CA THR A 38 -3.65 -11.99 18.52
C THR A 38 -3.70 -11.22 17.20
N LEU A 39 -4.38 -11.77 16.19
CA LEU A 39 -4.57 -11.09 14.90
C LEU A 39 -5.42 -9.82 15.04
N ALA A 40 -6.50 -9.89 15.81
CA ALA A 40 -7.35 -8.74 16.09
C ALA A 40 -6.59 -7.65 16.86
N GLY A 41 -5.74 -8.05 17.83
CA GLY A 41 -4.86 -7.14 18.56
C GLY A 41 -3.84 -6.45 17.66
N ALA A 42 -3.18 -7.19 16.78
CA ALA A 42 -2.26 -6.63 15.79
C ALA A 42 -2.98 -5.65 14.85
N ALA A 43 -4.15 -6.02 14.32
CA ALA A 43 -4.95 -5.16 13.46
C ALA A 43 -5.40 -3.88 14.18
N ARG A 44 -5.86 -3.99 15.43
CA ARG A 44 -6.27 -2.84 16.25
C ARG A 44 -5.12 -1.86 16.45
N LEU A 45 -3.92 -2.36 16.74
CA LEU A 45 -2.74 -1.51 16.88
C LEU A 45 -2.39 -0.81 15.56
N TRP A 46 -2.47 -1.49 14.43
CA TRP A 46 -2.28 -0.84 13.11
C TRP A 46 -3.29 0.28 12.83
N LEU A 47 -4.51 0.17 13.35
CA LEU A 47 -5.56 1.19 13.22
C LEU A 47 -5.39 2.38 14.19
N HIS A 48 -4.63 2.19 15.28
CA HIS A 48 -4.39 3.21 16.31
C HIS A 48 -2.90 3.50 16.46
N PRO A 49 -2.25 4.08 15.43
CA PRO A 49 -0.82 4.32 15.46
C PRO A 49 -0.35 5.29 16.55
N GLY A 50 -1.23 6.11 17.13
CA GLY A 50 -0.87 6.97 18.24
C GLY A 50 -0.75 6.24 19.58
N ASP A 51 -1.24 5.00 19.69
CA ASP A 51 -1.03 4.15 20.87
C ASP A 51 0.34 3.43 20.84
N TRP A 52 1.11 3.59 19.76
CA TRP A 52 2.39 2.90 19.62
C TRP A 52 3.43 3.49 20.57
N PRO A 53 4.23 2.64 21.24
CA PRO A 53 5.33 3.13 22.05
C PRO A 53 6.37 3.79 21.14
N GLU A 54 6.68 5.07 21.33
CA GLU A 54 7.81 5.69 20.64
C GLU A 54 9.12 5.27 21.32
N THR A 55 9.77 4.23 20.78
CA THR A 55 11.11 3.81 21.23
C THR A 55 12.22 4.70 20.67
N SER A 56 11.99 5.34 19.53
CA SER A 56 12.86 6.39 18.97
C SER A 56 12.05 7.50 18.29
N SER A 57 12.57 8.74 18.36
CA SER A 57 11.86 9.91 17.83
C SER A 57 11.57 9.75 16.33
N GLY A 58 10.30 9.82 15.94
CA GLY A 58 9.88 9.75 14.54
C GLY A 58 9.78 8.34 13.95
N GLN A 59 9.96 7.28 14.75
CA GLN A 59 9.80 5.89 14.31
C GLN A 59 8.40 5.61 13.77
N THR A 60 7.36 6.00 14.50
CA THR A 60 5.96 5.84 14.11
C THR A 60 5.67 6.52 12.78
N ARG A 61 6.11 7.78 12.63
CA ARG A 61 5.98 8.54 11.37
C ARG A 61 6.63 7.83 10.20
N ARG A 62 7.83 7.28 10.40
CA ARG A 62 8.57 6.57 9.36
C ARG A 62 7.89 5.26 8.92
N VAL A 63 7.41 4.47 9.87
CA VAL A 63 6.66 3.23 9.58
C VAL A 63 5.37 3.55 8.85
N LEU A 64 4.62 4.56 9.30
CA LEU A 64 3.38 4.99 8.67
C LEU A 64 3.58 5.54 7.27
N THR A 65 4.65 6.28 7.00
CA THR A 65 4.97 6.71 5.63
C THR A 65 5.14 5.49 4.73
N VAL A 66 5.93 4.50 5.14
CA VAL A 66 6.11 3.28 4.33
C VAL A 66 4.81 2.51 4.16
N ALA A 67 4.01 2.38 5.23
CA ALA A 67 2.71 1.71 5.18
C ALA A 67 1.73 2.41 4.23
N LEU A 68 1.74 3.74 4.20
CA LEU A 68 0.93 4.53 3.27
C LEU A 68 1.34 4.29 1.81
N PHE A 69 2.63 4.25 1.51
CA PHE A 69 3.09 3.91 0.16
C PHE A 69 2.76 2.45 -0.22
N ALA A 70 2.83 1.53 0.73
CA ALA A 70 2.38 0.15 0.52
C ALA A 70 0.87 0.07 0.25
N LEU A 71 0.07 0.85 0.99
CA LEU A 71 -1.38 1.00 0.77
C LEU A 71 -1.65 1.53 -0.64
N THR A 72 -0.97 2.61 -1.05
CA THR A 72 -1.08 3.17 -2.40
C THR A 72 -0.70 2.16 -3.48
N ALA A 73 0.38 1.40 -3.29
CA ALA A 73 0.78 0.37 -4.24
C ALA A 73 -0.26 -0.76 -4.32
N ALA A 74 -0.80 -1.21 -3.19
CA ALA A 74 -1.87 -2.20 -3.16
C ALA A 74 -3.13 -1.69 -3.87
N THR A 75 -3.53 -0.44 -3.63
CA THR A 75 -4.63 0.21 -4.37
C THR A 75 -4.37 0.23 -5.86
N ALA A 76 -3.17 0.62 -6.30
CA ALA A 76 -2.84 0.66 -7.72
C ALA A 76 -2.91 -0.73 -8.38
N LEU A 77 -2.46 -1.78 -7.68
CA LEU A 77 -2.59 -3.16 -8.14
C LEU A 77 -4.04 -3.64 -8.20
N LEU A 78 -4.85 -3.30 -7.20
CA LEU A 78 -6.28 -3.62 -7.18
C LEU A 78 -7.01 -2.97 -8.36
N LEU A 79 -6.82 -1.67 -8.55
CA LEU A 79 -7.41 -0.94 -9.66
C LEU A 79 -6.93 -1.46 -11.03
N ARG A 80 -5.69 -1.97 -11.10
CA ARG A 80 -5.18 -2.59 -12.33
C ARG A 80 -5.78 -3.98 -12.58
N SER A 81 -6.19 -4.68 -11.51
CA SER A 81 -6.78 -6.01 -11.55
C SER A 81 -8.26 -6.00 -11.91
N ALA A 82 -8.93 -4.87 -11.67
CA ALA A 82 -10.23 -4.62 -12.24
C ALA A 82 -10.12 -4.76 -13.76
N GLU A 83 -11.01 -5.54 -14.37
CA GLU A 83 -11.21 -5.50 -15.82
C GLU A 83 -11.33 -4.04 -16.26
N PRO A 84 -10.92 -3.67 -17.50
CA PRO A 84 -11.02 -2.31 -18.02
C PRO A 84 -12.49 -1.88 -18.05
N SER A 85 -12.95 -1.46 -16.89
CA SER A 85 -14.25 -0.92 -16.61
C SER A 85 -14.08 0.55 -16.91
N THR A 86 -14.79 0.98 -17.95
CA THR A 86 -14.85 2.36 -18.46
C THR A 86 -15.21 3.40 -17.38
N THR A 87 -15.53 2.94 -16.17
CA THR A 87 -15.93 3.70 -14.98
C THR A 87 -14.76 4.11 -14.08
N LEU A 88 -13.62 3.38 -14.09
CA LEU A 88 -12.43 3.69 -13.28
C LEU A 88 -11.23 4.16 -14.12
N THR A 89 -11.34 4.12 -15.45
CA THR A 89 -10.44 4.85 -16.34
C THR A 89 -10.69 6.34 -16.21
N ALA A 90 -9.71 7.07 -15.67
CA ALA A 90 -9.69 8.53 -15.70
C ALA A 90 -9.55 8.97 -17.17
N ASP A 91 -10.69 9.16 -17.83
CA ASP A 91 -10.76 9.68 -19.20
C ASP A 91 -10.91 11.21 -19.14
N ILE A 92 -10.06 11.91 -19.89
CA ILE A 92 -10.08 13.36 -20.06
C ILE A 92 -11.45 13.80 -20.63
N HIS A 93 -12.13 12.93 -21.37
CA HIS A 93 -13.43 13.19 -21.97
C HIS A 93 -14.61 13.01 -21.00
N HIS A 94 -14.43 12.41 -19.82
CA HIS A 94 -15.47 12.18 -18.81
C HIS A 94 -15.06 12.69 -17.41
N PRO A 95 -15.09 14.02 -17.17
CA PRO A 95 -14.61 14.63 -15.94
C PRO A 95 -15.26 14.17 -14.62
N PRO A 96 -16.56 13.80 -14.52
CA PRO A 96 -17.16 13.40 -13.23
C PRO A 96 -16.67 12.02 -12.73
N THR A 97 -16.19 11.13 -13.61
CA THR A 97 -15.58 9.84 -13.22
C THR A 97 -14.10 9.98 -12.83
N SER A 98 -13.49 11.15 -13.03
CA SER A 98 -12.05 11.41 -12.81
C SER A 98 -11.71 12.18 -11.51
N LEU A 99 -12.65 12.35 -10.57
CA LEU A 99 -12.41 13.13 -9.35
C LEU A 99 -11.73 12.35 -8.21
N TRP A 100 -11.92 11.03 -8.12
CA TRP A 100 -11.30 10.19 -7.08
C TRP A 100 -9.76 10.16 -7.08
N PRO A 101 -9.01 10.27 -8.21
CA PRO A 101 -7.55 10.30 -8.17
C PRO A 101 -6.99 11.60 -7.58
N VAL A 102 -7.72 12.71 -7.63
CA VAL A 102 -7.24 14.02 -7.12
C VAL A 102 -6.87 13.96 -5.63
N PRO A 103 -7.77 13.56 -4.71
CA PRO A 103 -7.42 13.45 -3.29
C PRO A 103 -6.38 12.34 -3.04
N LEU A 104 -6.34 11.29 -3.85
CA LEU A 104 -5.35 10.21 -3.73
C LEU A 104 -3.93 10.71 -4.07
N LEU A 105 -3.77 11.39 -5.21
CA LEU A 105 -2.51 12.00 -5.64
C LEU A 105 -2.07 13.09 -4.67
N LEU A 106 -2.99 13.94 -4.21
CA LEU A 106 -2.70 14.94 -3.18
C LEU A 106 -2.20 14.27 -1.89
N GLY A 107 -2.84 13.18 -1.46
CA GLY A 107 -2.41 12.42 -0.29
C GLY A 107 -1.03 11.80 -0.45
N ILE A 108 -0.70 11.23 -1.63
CA ILE A 108 0.64 10.73 -1.94
C ILE A 108 1.68 11.86 -1.88
N ALA A 109 1.39 13.00 -2.50
CA ALA A 109 2.27 14.17 -2.48
C ALA A 109 2.49 14.69 -1.04
N LEU A 110 1.45 14.66 -0.21
CA LEU A 110 1.56 15.00 1.21
C LEU A 110 2.34 13.94 2.00
N ALA A 111 2.24 12.66 1.67
CA ALA A 111 2.98 11.60 2.35
C ALA A 111 4.46 11.52 1.92
N ALA A 112 4.80 12.07 0.75
CA ALA A 112 6.12 11.95 0.17
C ALA A 112 7.19 12.57 1.09
N PRO A 113 8.21 11.77 1.50
CA PRO A 113 9.33 12.30 2.25
C PRO A 113 10.10 13.28 1.38
N LEU A 114 10.41 14.46 1.93
CA LEU A 114 11.15 15.48 1.18
C LEU A 114 12.66 15.20 1.35
N PRO A 115 13.36 14.82 0.27
CA PRO A 115 14.80 14.63 0.36
C PRO A 115 15.48 15.98 0.67
N PRO A 116 16.59 15.98 1.43
CA PRO A 116 17.38 17.20 1.56
C PRO A 116 17.85 17.63 0.16
N LEU A 117 17.74 18.92 -0.17
CA LEU A 117 18.12 19.48 -1.48
C LEU A 117 19.64 19.56 -1.69
N SER A 118 20.44 18.73 -1.00
CA SER A 118 21.88 18.68 -1.21
C SER A 118 22.23 17.79 -2.40
N GLY A 119 23.08 18.28 -3.30
CA GLY A 119 23.45 17.55 -4.52
C GLY A 119 24.09 16.17 -4.25
N SER A 120 24.84 16.03 -3.15
CA SER A 120 25.44 14.75 -2.74
C SER A 120 24.39 13.74 -2.27
N ALA A 121 23.41 14.17 -1.47
CA ALA A 121 22.31 13.31 -1.06
C ALA A 121 21.45 12.92 -2.27
N LEU A 122 21.18 13.87 -3.18
CA LEU A 122 20.43 13.59 -4.40
C LEU A 122 21.14 12.53 -5.27
N ARG A 123 22.46 12.65 -5.46
CA ARG A 123 23.25 11.62 -6.19
C ARG A 123 23.24 10.26 -5.50
N GLY A 124 23.34 10.22 -4.17
CA GLY A 124 23.25 8.97 -3.42
C GLY A 124 21.87 8.31 -3.55
N LEU A 125 20.81 9.12 -3.51
CA LEU A 125 19.44 8.68 -3.68
C LEU A 125 19.15 8.22 -5.10
N THR A 126 19.62 8.93 -6.13
CA THR A 126 19.46 8.51 -7.52
C THR A 126 20.22 7.21 -7.80
N ALA A 127 21.46 7.08 -7.32
CA ALA A 127 22.22 5.83 -7.45
C ALA A 127 21.52 4.66 -6.73
N ALA A 128 20.98 4.90 -5.54
CA ALA A 128 20.19 3.90 -4.82
C ALA A 128 18.91 3.53 -5.58
N ALA A 129 18.16 4.52 -6.08
CA ALA A 129 16.95 4.33 -6.85
C ALA A 129 17.22 3.53 -8.12
N VAL A 130 18.23 3.92 -8.91
CA VAL A 130 18.67 3.21 -10.12
C VAL A 130 19.03 1.76 -9.78
N ARG A 131 19.85 1.52 -8.74
CA ARG A 131 20.21 0.14 -8.36
C ARG A 131 19.01 -0.69 -7.91
N THR A 132 18.04 -0.09 -7.21
CA THR A 132 16.83 -0.81 -6.77
C THR A 132 15.82 -1.04 -7.87
N LEU A 133 15.76 -0.13 -8.86
CA LEU A 133 14.74 -0.13 -9.92
C LEU A 133 15.25 -0.72 -11.23
N ALA A 134 16.56 -0.82 -11.48
CA ALA A 134 17.09 -1.37 -12.72
C ALA A 134 16.53 -2.77 -13.04
N ALA A 135 16.49 -3.66 -12.04
CA ALA A 135 15.95 -5.00 -12.20
C ALA A 135 14.44 -5.01 -12.54
N PRO A 136 13.52 -4.38 -11.76
CA PRO A 136 12.11 -4.35 -12.12
C PRO A 136 11.84 -3.57 -13.42
N THR A 137 12.60 -2.50 -13.72
CA THR A 137 12.47 -1.77 -14.98
C THR A 137 12.87 -2.64 -16.16
N ALA A 138 13.96 -3.40 -16.07
CA ALA A 138 14.34 -4.35 -17.12
C ALA A 138 13.28 -5.44 -17.32
N ALA A 139 12.69 -5.96 -16.24
CA ALA A 139 11.60 -6.93 -16.31
C ALA A 139 10.34 -6.35 -16.99
N VAL A 140 9.95 -5.11 -16.66
CA VAL A 140 8.83 -4.41 -17.32
C VAL A 140 9.14 -4.17 -18.80
N VAL A 141 10.35 -3.73 -19.15
CA VAL A 141 10.76 -3.54 -20.54
C VAL A 141 10.70 -4.86 -21.31
N ALA A 142 11.18 -5.95 -20.72
CA ALA A 142 11.07 -7.29 -21.33
C ALA A 142 9.61 -7.67 -21.58
N LEU A 143 8.71 -7.46 -20.60
CA LEU A 143 7.27 -7.70 -20.78
C LEU A 143 6.67 -6.84 -21.89
N CYS A 144 7.00 -5.55 -21.96
CA CYS A 144 6.53 -4.66 -23.02
C CYS A 144 7.03 -5.11 -24.40
N LEU A 145 8.31 -5.48 -24.52
CA LEU A 145 8.88 -5.98 -25.77
C LEU A 145 8.21 -7.30 -26.19
N THR A 146 7.94 -8.21 -25.25
CA THR A 146 7.22 -9.45 -25.55
C THR A 146 5.79 -9.17 -26.02
N ALA A 147 5.09 -8.22 -25.39
CA ALA A 147 3.75 -7.82 -25.81
C ALA A 147 3.76 -7.18 -27.21
N TRP A 148 4.72 -6.31 -27.51
CA TRP A 148 4.83 -5.63 -28.80
C TRP A 148 5.32 -6.54 -29.93
N SER A 149 5.97 -7.66 -29.60
CA SER A 149 6.43 -8.62 -30.61
C SER A 149 5.29 -9.44 -31.26
N GLY A 150 4.06 -9.34 -30.77
CA GLY A 150 2.91 -10.13 -31.25
C GLY A 150 2.95 -11.61 -30.82
N ILE A 151 4.00 -12.06 -30.12
CA ILE A 151 4.11 -13.42 -29.58
C ILE A 151 2.97 -13.74 -28.63
N THR A 152 2.47 -12.74 -27.89
CA THR A 152 1.38 -12.90 -26.93
C THR A 152 0.05 -13.29 -27.55
N GLU A 153 -0.19 -12.97 -28.82
CA GLU A 153 -1.44 -13.30 -29.52
C GLU A 153 -1.58 -14.81 -29.81
N HIS A 154 -0.47 -15.54 -29.78
CA HIS A 154 -0.41 -16.97 -30.09
C HIS A 154 -0.25 -17.85 -28.83
N LEU A 155 -0.17 -17.25 -27.64
CA LEU A 155 -0.04 -17.99 -26.39
C LEU A 155 -1.38 -18.62 -26.03
N THR A 156 -1.39 -19.94 -25.80
CA THR A 156 -2.58 -20.67 -25.35
C THR A 156 -2.26 -21.58 -24.16
N GLY A 157 -3.25 -21.84 -23.32
CA GLY A 157 -3.16 -22.75 -22.18
C GLY A 157 -2.13 -22.31 -21.13
N PHE A 158 -1.15 -23.17 -20.85
CA PHE A 158 -0.17 -22.96 -19.78
C PHE A 158 0.72 -21.72 -20.02
N ALA A 159 1.03 -21.41 -21.28
CA ALA A 159 1.92 -20.30 -21.62
C ALA A 159 1.27 -18.94 -21.35
N ASP A 160 -0.04 -18.82 -21.57
CA ASP A 160 -0.83 -17.65 -21.20
C ASP A 160 -0.89 -17.47 -19.67
N ALA A 161 -1.21 -18.55 -18.95
CA ALA A 161 -1.20 -18.53 -17.48
C ALA A 161 0.18 -18.13 -16.90
N ALA A 162 1.27 -18.64 -17.50
CA ALA A 162 2.63 -18.26 -17.12
C ALA A 162 2.93 -16.78 -17.42
N ALA A 163 2.48 -16.26 -18.56
CA ALA A 163 2.65 -14.85 -18.93
C ALA A 163 1.89 -13.92 -17.96
N VAL A 164 0.61 -14.20 -17.69
CA VAL A 164 -0.21 -13.47 -16.72
C VAL A 164 0.41 -13.52 -15.32
N THR A 165 0.87 -14.69 -14.89
CA THR A 165 1.55 -14.86 -13.59
C THR A 165 2.84 -14.03 -13.55
N SER A 166 3.65 -14.07 -14.60
CA SER A 166 4.90 -13.31 -14.68
C SER A 166 4.67 -11.79 -14.65
N TYR A 167 3.58 -11.32 -15.27
CA TYR A 167 3.16 -9.93 -15.25
C TYR A 167 2.81 -9.49 -13.83
N TRP A 168 1.95 -10.22 -13.12
CA TRP A 168 1.58 -9.90 -11.74
C TRP A 168 2.75 -9.99 -10.77
N LEU A 169 3.63 -10.99 -10.92
CA LEU A 169 4.85 -11.10 -10.13
C LEU A 169 5.78 -9.92 -10.36
N THR A 170 5.90 -9.44 -11.60
CA THR A 170 6.74 -8.27 -11.92
C THR A 170 6.18 -6.99 -11.31
N LEU A 171 4.86 -6.79 -11.37
CA LEU A 171 4.20 -5.66 -10.71
C LEU A 171 4.33 -5.71 -9.19
N GLY A 172 4.11 -6.88 -8.57
CA GLY A 172 4.30 -7.07 -7.13
C GLY A 172 5.76 -6.84 -6.71
N PHE A 173 6.71 -7.31 -7.50
CA PHE A 173 8.13 -7.08 -7.28
C PHE A 173 8.50 -5.59 -7.37
N LEU A 174 7.99 -4.88 -8.38
CA LEU A 174 8.18 -3.42 -8.51
C LEU A 174 7.59 -2.67 -7.30
N ALA A 175 6.37 -3.00 -6.90
CA ALA A 175 5.71 -2.42 -5.72
C ALA A 175 6.53 -2.62 -4.44
N LEU A 176 7.02 -3.84 -4.21
CA LEU A 176 7.89 -4.15 -3.07
C LEU A 176 9.19 -3.35 -3.11
N ARG A 177 9.84 -3.26 -4.28
CA ARG A 177 11.09 -2.49 -4.46
C ARG A 177 10.88 -1.00 -4.21
N LEU A 178 9.75 -0.44 -4.65
CA LEU A 178 9.36 0.94 -4.35
C LEU A 178 9.16 1.15 -2.85
N CYS A 179 8.46 0.23 -2.17
CA CYS A 179 8.29 0.31 -0.71
C CYS A 179 9.64 0.27 0.03
N ILE A 180 10.57 -0.61 -0.39
CA ILE A 180 11.93 -0.68 0.18
C ILE A 180 12.70 0.61 -0.09
N LEU A 181 12.59 1.18 -1.30
CA LEU A 181 13.21 2.44 -1.66
C LEU A 181 12.70 3.59 -0.79
N VAL A 182 11.38 3.71 -0.62
CA VAL A 182 10.75 4.68 0.29
C VAL A 182 11.21 4.47 1.74
N ALA A 183 11.29 3.22 2.20
CA ALA A 183 11.78 2.88 3.54
C ALA A 183 13.25 3.25 3.76
N ARG A 184 14.05 3.25 2.69
CA ARG A 184 15.45 3.71 2.70
C ARG A 184 15.52 5.24 2.67
N ILE A 185 14.77 5.89 1.80
CA ILE A 185 14.70 7.37 1.70
C ILE A 185 14.24 7.97 3.03
N SER A 186 13.26 7.36 3.68
CA SER A 186 12.73 7.84 4.96
C SER A 186 13.73 7.74 6.13
N ARG A 187 14.86 7.03 5.97
CA ARG A 187 15.97 7.05 6.95
C ARG A 187 16.77 8.35 6.90
N THR A 188 16.83 8.98 5.72
CA THR A 188 17.73 10.10 5.43
C THR A 188 16.99 11.40 5.13
N ALA A 189 15.71 11.32 4.77
CA ALA A 189 14.86 12.44 4.41
C ALA A 189 14.18 13.06 5.63
N HIS A 190 13.75 14.31 5.49
CA HIS A 190 12.91 14.96 6.49
C HIS A 190 11.54 14.27 6.50
N LEU A 191 11.21 13.65 7.63
CA LEU A 191 9.94 12.95 7.80
C LEU A 191 8.77 13.95 7.76
N PRO A 192 7.62 13.56 7.17
CA PRO A 192 6.43 14.40 7.21
C PRO A 192 6.00 14.63 8.67
N SER A 193 5.47 15.81 8.96
CA SER A 193 4.88 16.09 10.27
C SER A 193 3.65 15.20 10.49
N THR A 194 3.31 14.90 11.74
CA THR A 194 2.12 14.10 12.09
C THR A 194 0.85 14.71 11.49
N ARG A 195 0.76 16.06 11.43
CA ARG A 195 -0.34 16.76 10.77
C ARG A 195 -0.40 16.44 9.28
N ARG A 196 0.72 16.56 8.57
CA ARG A 196 0.82 16.30 7.12
C ARG A 196 0.49 14.85 6.79
N LEU A 197 0.91 13.92 7.64
CA LEU A 197 0.64 12.48 7.50
C LEU A 197 -0.84 12.14 7.78
N SER A 198 -1.44 12.75 8.80
CA SER A 198 -2.88 12.63 9.07
C SER A 198 -3.70 13.17 7.91
N THR A 199 -3.39 14.35 7.37
CA THR A 199 -4.07 14.84 6.15
C THR A 199 -3.83 13.94 4.95
N ALA A 200 -2.62 13.41 4.76
CA ALA A 200 -2.34 12.47 3.69
C ALA A 200 -3.23 11.21 3.76
N LEU A 201 -3.33 10.61 4.95
CA LEU A 201 -4.18 9.44 5.20
C LEU A 201 -5.67 9.76 4.99
N LEU A 202 -6.13 10.92 5.45
CA LEU A 202 -7.50 11.35 5.24
C LEU A 202 -7.80 11.58 3.75
N CYS A 203 -6.90 12.25 3.01
CA CYS A 203 -7.04 12.46 1.58
C CYS A 203 -7.06 11.14 0.79
N ILE A 204 -6.16 10.21 1.09
CA ILE A 204 -6.16 8.88 0.46
C ILE A 204 -7.44 8.13 0.81
N GLY A 205 -7.84 8.12 2.08
CA GLY A 205 -9.09 7.51 2.52
C GLY A 205 -10.30 8.07 1.78
N THR A 206 -10.39 9.39 1.62
CA THR A 206 -11.44 10.05 0.83
C THR A 206 -11.41 9.61 -0.63
N GLY A 207 -10.23 9.60 -1.27
CA GLY A 207 -10.10 9.12 -2.65
C GLY A 207 -10.56 7.68 -2.83
N LEU A 208 -10.18 6.80 -1.90
CA LEU A 208 -10.60 5.40 -1.90
C LEU A 208 -12.11 5.24 -1.67
N THR A 209 -12.71 6.03 -0.77
CA THR A 209 -14.18 6.02 -0.58
C THR A 209 -14.93 6.50 -1.81
N LEU A 210 -14.38 7.48 -2.54
CA LEU A 210 -14.97 7.95 -3.79
C LEU A 210 -14.88 6.88 -4.87
N ALA A 211 -13.71 6.24 -5.02
CA ALA A 211 -13.52 5.14 -5.96
C ALA A 211 -14.46 3.96 -5.66
N ALA A 212 -14.57 3.54 -4.39
CA ALA A 212 -15.47 2.48 -3.96
C ALA A 212 -16.94 2.82 -4.22
N SER A 213 -17.36 4.06 -3.90
CA SER A 213 -18.72 4.54 -4.16
C SER A 213 -19.04 4.58 -5.65
N GLN A 214 -18.10 5.04 -6.49
CA GLN A 214 -18.27 5.07 -7.94
C GLN A 214 -18.38 3.67 -8.52
N ASN A 215 -17.55 2.73 -8.06
CA ASN A 215 -17.61 1.34 -8.50
C ASN A 215 -18.93 0.67 -8.08
N LEU A 216 -19.39 0.92 -6.85
CA LEU A 216 -20.69 0.44 -6.36
C LEU A 216 -21.86 1.03 -7.17
N LEU A 217 -21.84 2.34 -7.43
CA LEU A 217 -22.85 3.00 -8.25
C LEU A 217 -22.85 2.45 -9.68
N ALA A 218 -21.69 2.24 -10.29
CA ALA A 218 -21.58 1.62 -11.60
C ALA A 218 -22.15 0.19 -11.61
N ALA A 219 -21.88 -0.59 -10.57
CA ALA A 219 -22.40 -1.94 -10.42
C ALA A 219 -23.93 -2.00 -10.23
N LEU A 220 -24.56 -0.92 -9.73
CA LEU A 220 -26.03 -0.83 -9.66
C LEU A 220 -26.67 -0.50 -11.02
N HIS A 221 -25.95 0.19 -11.90
CA HIS A 221 -26.43 0.54 -13.25
C HIS A 221 -26.15 -0.57 -14.28
N THR A 222 -25.24 -1.48 -13.97
CA THR A 222 -24.84 -2.60 -14.82
C THR A 222 -25.19 -3.93 -14.14
N ALA A 223 -25.06 -5.06 -14.84
CA ALA A 223 -25.25 -6.36 -14.19
C ALA A 223 -24.21 -6.54 -13.07
N VAL A 224 -24.67 -6.85 -11.85
CA VAL A 224 -23.79 -7.01 -10.69
C VAL A 224 -22.82 -8.17 -10.93
N SER A 225 -21.54 -7.84 -11.06
CA SER A 225 -20.48 -8.83 -11.11
C SER A 225 -19.92 -9.09 -9.70
N PRO A 226 -19.60 -10.34 -9.32
CA PRO A 226 -18.96 -10.63 -8.03
C PRO A 226 -17.58 -9.96 -7.90
N GLY A 227 -16.90 -9.72 -9.02
CA GLY A 227 -15.61 -9.02 -9.06
C GLY A 227 -15.70 -7.56 -8.61
N SER A 228 -16.68 -6.80 -9.13
CA SER A 228 -16.86 -5.39 -8.77
C SER A 228 -17.27 -5.19 -7.31
N LEU A 229 -18.03 -6.12 -6.73
CA LEU A 229 -18.35 -6.13 -5.30
C LEU A 229 -17.12 -6.40 -4.43
N ALA A 230 -16.31 -7.39 -4.81
CA ALA A 230 -15.07 -7.72 -4.08
C ALA A 230 -14.09 -6.53 -4.12
N GLU A 231 -13.95 -5.88 -5.27
CA GLU A 231 -13.12 -4.69 -5.43
C GLU A 231 -13.64 -3.51 -4.61
N SER A 232 -14.93 -3.19 -4.71
CA SER A 232 -15.55 -2.10 -3.93
C SER A 232 -15.39 -2.32 -2.43
N THR A 233 -15.50 -3.58 -1.98
CA THR A 233 -15.28 -3.97 -0.59
C THR A 233 -13.81 -3.80 -0.19
N ALA A 234 -12.87 -4.25 -1.03
CA ALA A 234 -11.44 -4.08 -0.77
C ALA A 234 -11.05 -2.60 -0.70
N LEU A 235 -11.51 -1.78 -1.62
CA LEU A 235 -11.31 -0.32 -1.61
C LEU A 235 -11.94 0.32 -0.36
N GLY A 236 -13.15 -0.10 0.01
CA GLY A 236 -13.82 0.35 1.24
C GLY A 236 -13.05 0.01 2.51
N LEU A 237 -12.48 -1.18 2.61
CA LEU A 237 -11.64 -1.60 3.73
C LEU A 237 -10.33 -0.79 3.80
N LEU A 238 -9.67 -0.59 2.66
CA LEU A 238 -8.47 0.27 2.57
C LEU A 238 -8.81 1.73 2.94
N ALA A 239 -9.98 2.22 2.54
CA ALA A 239 -10.45 3.54 2.92
C ALA A 239 -10.68 3.66 4.44
N ALA A 240 -11.39 2.69 5.03
CA ALA A 240 -11.70 2.67 6.45
C ALA A 240 -10.42 2.59 7.31
N THR A 241 -9.45 1.77 6.91
CA THR A 241 -8.15 1.68 7.59
C THR A 241 -7.39 3.01 7.52
N ALA A 242 -7.29 3.63 6.34
CA ALA A 242 -6.62 4.92 6.16
C ALA A 242 -7.29 6.04 6.97
N LEU A 243 -8.63 6.13 6.93
CA LEU A 243 -9.39 7.11 7.68
C LEU A 243 -9.26 6.92 9.19
N SER A 244 -9.26 5.69 9.68
CA SER A 244 -9.14 5.38 11.11
C SER A 244 -7.76 5.78 11.63
N ALA A 245 -6.69 5.34 10.96
CA ALA A 245 -5.33 5.73 11.31
C ALA A 245 -5.13 7.26 11.21
N GLY A 246 -5.69 7.90 10.18
CA GLY A 246 -5.61 9.35 10.00
C GLY A 246 -6.32 10.13 11.12
N ARG A 247 -7.49 9.66 11.57
CA ARG A 247 -8.25 10.25 12.69
C ARG A 247 -7.56 10.02 14.02
N ASP A 248 -6.99 8.85 14.24
CA ASP A 248 -6.25 8.51 15.46
C ASP A 248 -5.04 9.43 15.66
N LEU A 249 -4.22 9.60 14.61
CA LEU A 249 -3.09 10.56 14.62
C LEU A 249 -3.51 12.00 14.88
N ARG A 250 -4.73 12.37 14.51
CA ARG A 250 -5.28 13.72 14.76
C ARG A 250 -5.72 13.88 16.21
N ARG A 251 -6.24 12.82 16.84
CA ARG A 251 -6.75 12.82 18.22
C ARG A 251 -5.63 12.87 19.24
N ASN A 252 -4.58 12.06 19.07
CA ASN A 252 -3.41 12.01 19.97
C ASN A 252 -2.51 13.27 19.94
N ARG A 253 -3.02 14.38 19.37
CA ARG A 253 -2.40 15.69 19.33
C ARG A 253 -3.13 16.72 20.19
N ALA A 254 -4.41 16.49 20.49
CA ALA A 254 -5.24 17.34 21.32
C ALA A 254 -5.03 16.96 22.79
#